data_AF-A0A7Y4XU07-F1
#
_entry.id   AF-A0A7Y4XU07-F1
#
_cell.length_a   1.000
_cell.length_b   1.000
_cell.length_c   1.000
_cell.angle_alpha   90.00
_cell.angle_beta   90.00
_cell.angle_gamma   90.00
#
_symmetry.space_group_name_H-M   'P 1'
#
loop_
_entity.id
_entity.type
_entity.pdbx_description
1 polymer ?
#
loop_
_entity_poly.entity_id
_entity_poly.type
_entity_poly.pdbx_seq_one_letter_code
_entity_poly.pdbx_strand_id
1 'polypeptide(L)'
;MTEQDTAQKQSLSEQRKKLLTTRLGLSFPYDWSNPFISDQALIINVLKRGIFEDICRICAHFGIDTVDSFAKDAFQDAPQIFYTRMITNIRAGFSRE
;
A
#
# COMPACT_ATOMS: atom_id res chain seq x y z
N MET A 1 31.46 7.40 23.07
CA MET A 1 30.35 7.23 22.10
C MET A 1 29.09 7.14 22.93
N THR A 2 28.46 8.29 23.17
CA THR A 2 27.50 8.52 24.26
C THR A 2 26.09 8.03 23.89
N GLU A 3 25.38 7.45 24.84
CA GLU A 3 24.01 6.89 24.70
C GLU A 3 23.00 7.86 24.06
N GLN A 4 23.27 9.16 24.14
CA GLN A 4 22.49 10.23 23.53
C GLN A 4 22.51 10.19 21.98
N ASP A 5 23.60 9.75 21.36
CA ASP A 5 23.75 9.63 19.91
C ASP A 5 22.92 8.45 19.34
N THR A 6 22.79 7.37 20.13
CA THR A 6 21.94 6.21 19.82
C THR A 6 20.46 6.51 19.95
N ALA A 7 20.04 7.24 21.00
CA ALA A 7 18.65 7.63 21.20
C ALA A 7 18.15 8.57 20.09
N GLN A 8 19.01 9.50 19.64
CA GLN A 8 18.66 10.44 18.57
C GLN A 8 18.62 9.77 17.19
N LYS A 9 19.48 8.78 16.92
CA LYS A 9 19.40 7.94 15.72
C LYS A 9 18.17 7.01 15.73
N GLN A 10 17.80 6.48 16.89
CA GLN A 10 16.59 5.68 17.06
C GLN A 10 15.33 6.54 16.84
N SER A 11 15.25 7.74 17.43
CA SER A 11 14.10 8.64 17.23
C SER A 11 13.98 9.12 15.78
N LEU A 12 15.10 9.38 15.09
CA LEU A 12 15.10 9.71 13.66
C LEU A 12 14.68 8.51 12.78
N SER A 13 14.99 7.28 13.19
CA SER A 13 14.54 6.07 12.51
C SER A 13 13.05 5.78 12.74
N GLU A 14 12.54 6.10 13.93
CA GLU A 14 11.13 6.01 14.31
C GLU A 14 10.30 7.12 13.64
N GLN A 15 10.83 8.35 13.56
CA GLN A 15 10.19 9.47 12.85
C GLN A 15 10.22 9.31 11.32
N ARG A 16 11.23 8.62 10.76
CA ARG A 16 11.25 8.24 9.32
C ARG A 16 10.31 7.07 8.99
N LYS A 17 10.00 6.22 9.97
CA LYS A 17 8.98 5.16 9.90
C LYS A 17 7.58 5.72 10.10
N LYS A 18 7.24 6.79 9.37
CA LYS A 18 5.87 7.23 9.25
C LYS A 18 5.09 6.08 8.60
N LEU A 19 4.10 5.56 9.31
CA LEU A 19 3.15 4.53 8.88
C LEU A 19 2.86 4.71 7.38
N LEU A 20 3.17 3.69 6.58
CA LEU A 20 2.99 3.71 5.13
C LEU A 20 1.57 4.15 4.77
N THR A 21 0.59 3.72 5.56
CA THR A 21 -0.80 4.18 5.47
C THR A 21 -0.90 5.71 5.50
N THR A 22 -0.36 6.35 6.54
CA THR A 22 -0.43 7.80 6.71
C THR A 22 0.37 8.52 5.63
N ARG A 23 1.50 7.94 5.19
CA ARG A 23 2.35 8.53 4.14
C ARG A 23 1.66 8.51 2.77
N LEU A 24 0.93 7.44 2.47
CA LEU A 24 0.15 7.30 1.23
C LEU A 24 -1.23 7.96 1.31
N GLY A 25 -1.60 8.47 2.48
CA GLY A 25 -2.90 9.10 2.72
C GLY A 25 -4.06 8.10 2.67
N LEU A 26 -3.84 6.82 2.96
CA LEU A 26 -4.89 5.80 2.89
C LEU A 26 -6.00 6.08 3.92
N SER A 27 -7.23 5.80 3.53
CA SER A 27 -8.42 6.07 4.35
C SER A 27 -8.58 5.10 5.51
N PHE A 28 -8.05 3.87 5.38
CA PHE A 28 -8.12 2.83 6.40
C PHE A 28 -6.74 2.56 7.03
N PRO A 29 -6.63 2.33 8.35
CA PRO A 29 -5.35 2.14 9.04
C PRO A 29 -4.81 0.71 8.90
N TYR A 30 -4.27 0.38 7.73
CA TYR A 30 -3.80 -0.97 7.37
C TYR A 30 -2.59 -1.48 8.17
N ASP A 31 -1.81 -0.58 8.77
CA ASP A 31 -0.57 -0.86 9.50
C ASP A 31 -0.68 -0.58 11.02
N TRP A 32 -1.89 -0.34 11.55
CA TRP A 32 -2.09 -0.08 12.99
C TRP A 32 -1.53 -1.22 13.84
N SER A 33 -1.88 -2.47 13.53
CA SER A 33 -1.45 -3.64 14.31
C SER A 33 0.02 -4.00 14.08
N ASN A 34 0.61 -3.58 12.96
CA ASN A 34 2.01 -3.84 12.64
C ASN A 34 2.56 -2.73 11.73
N PRO A 35 3.29 -1.75 12.29
CA PRO A 35 3.93 -0.67 11.51
C PRO A 35 4.97 -1.15 10.48
N PHE A 36 5.37 -2.42 10.54
CA PHE A 36 6.40 -3.02 9.70
C PHE A 36 5.82 -4.00 8.68
N ILE A 37 4.54 -3.86 8.29
CA ILE A 37 4.01 -4.68 7.19
C ILE A 37 4.83 -4.45 5.92
N SER A 38 5.06 -5.52 5.16
CA SER A 38 5.69 -5.40 3.86
C SER A 38 4.76 -4.71 2.86
N ASP A 39 5.34 -4.09 1.82
CA ASP A 39 4.57 -3.47 0.74
C ASP A 39 3.59 -4.46 0.09
N GLN A 40 4.03 -5.71 -0.11
CA GLN A 40 3.16 -6.77 -0.62
C GLN A 40 1.97 -7.03 0.33
N ALA A 41 2.21 -7.13 1.63
CA ALA A 41 1.14 -7.33 2.60
C ALA A 41 0.18 -6.12 2.67
N LEU A 42 0.70 -4.90 2.58
CA LEU A 42 -0.10 -3.68 2.50
C LEU A 42 -1.00 -3.70 1.27
N ILE A 43 -0.44 -3.95 0.09
CA ILE A 43 -1.16 -4.00 -1.19
C ILE A 43 -2.28 -5.04 -1.11
N ILE A 44 -1.99 -6.26 -0.63
CA ILE A 44 -2.99 -7.32 -0.50
C ILE A 44 -4.11 -6.90 0.47
N ASN A 45 -3.77 -6.28 1.61
CA ASN A 45 -4.77 -5.82 2.58
C ASN A 45 -5.67 -4.70 2.00
N VAL A 46 -5.10 -3.77 1.23
CA VAL A 46 -5.85 -2.72 0.52
C VAL A 46 -6.80 -3.34 -0.51
N LEU A 47 -6.30 -4.27 -1.34
CA LEU A 47 -7.10 -4.96 -2.35
C LEU A 47 -8.23 -5.78 -1.73
N LYS A 48 -7.97 -6.52 -0.63
CA LYS A 48 -8.98 -7.28 0.11
C LYS A 48 -10.07 -6.38 0.67
N ARG A 49 -9.71 -5.17 1.10
CA ARG A 49 -10.66 -4.19 1.63
C ARG A 49 -11.54 -3.57 0.54
N GLY A 50 -11.01 -3.41 -0.67
CA GLY A 50 -11.80 -2.98 -1.84
C GLY A 50 -12.19 -1.50 -1.86
N ILE A 51 -11.52 -0.64 -1.08
CA ILE A 51 -11.77 0.81 -1.13
C ILE A 51 -11.08 1.39 -2.37
N PHE A 52 -11.88 1.86 -3.33
CA PHE A 52 -11.39 2.33 -4.62
C PHE A 52 -10.33 3.43 -4.50
N GLU A 53 -10.55 4.42 -3.64
CA GLU A 53 -9.61 5.53 -3.44
C GLU A 53 -8.24 5.04 -2.95
N ASP A 54 -8.23 4.11 -2.00
CA ASP A 54 -6.98 3.53 -1.47
C ASP A 54 -6.28 2.67 -2.51
N ILE A 55 -7.04 1.96 -3.36
CA ILE A 55 -6.49 1.24 -4.51
C ILE A 55 -5.83 2.22 -5.50
N CYS A 56 -6.46 3.35 -5.80
CA CYS A 56 -5.86 4.39 -6.64
C CYS A 56 -4.54 4.91 -6.05
N ARG A 57 -4.49 5.16 -4.74
CA ARG A 57 -3.29 5.64 -4.04
C ARG A 57 -2.14 4.65 -4.09
N ILE A 58 -2.40 3.35 -3.84
CA ILE A 58 -1.35 2.34 -3.96
C ILE A 58 -0.91 2.13 -5.41
N CYS A 59 -1.81 2.24 -6.40
CA CYS A 59 -1.46 2.20 -7.82
C CYS A 59 -0.56 3.37 -8.22
N ALA A 60 -0.85 4.58 -7.71
CA ALA A 60 -0.02 5.76 -7.95
C ALA A 60 1.38 5.65 -7.32
N HIS A 61 1.50 4.94 -6.19
CA HIS A 61 2.77 4.79 -5.48
C HIS A 61 3.63 3.63 -5.96
N PHE A 62 3.05 2.44 -6.09
CA PHE A 62 3.77 1.21 -6.41
C PHE A 62 3.74 0.86 -7.91
N GLY A 63 2.89 1.54 -8.68
CA GLY A 63 2.66 1.23 -10.08
C GLY A 63 1.55 0.21 -10.27
N ILE A 64 0.76 0.39 -11.33
CA ILE A 64 -0.40 -0.45 -11.62
C ILE A 64 0.01 -1.91 -11.88
N ASP A 65 1.12 -2.14 -12.58
CA ASP A 65 1.55 -3.49 -12.94
C ASP A 65 2.00 -4.32 -11.72
N THR A 66 2.65 -3.68 -10.75
CA THR A 66 3.01 -4.31 -9.47
C THR A 66 1.77 -4.68 -8.67
N VAL A 67 0.79 -3.77 -8.60
CA VAL A 67 -0.48 -4.03 -7.91
C VAL A 67 -1.28 -5.15 -8.61
N ASP A 68 -1.30 -5.16 -9.94
CA ASP A 68 -1.97 -6.19 -10.75
C ASP A 68 -1.32 -7.57 -10.60
N SER A 69 0.01 -7.65 -10.54
CA SER A 69 0.75 -8.87 -10.24
C SER A 69 0.36 -9.44 -8.87
N PHE A 70 0.39 -8.62 -7.81
CA PHE A 70 0.02 -9.08 -6.47
C PHE A 70 -1.46 -9.43 -6.34
N ALA A 71 -2.34 -8.74 -7.07
CA ALA A 71 -3.75 -9.10 -7.12
C ALA A 71 -3.94 -10.50 -7.74
N LYS A 72 -3.31 -10.75 -8.89
CA LYS A 72 -3.38 -12.06 -9.56
C LYS A 72 -2.89 -13.19 -8.65
N ASP A 73 -1.79 -12.98 -7.93
CA ASP A 73 -1.23 -13.98 -7.02
C ASP A 73 -2.07 -14.18 -5.75
N ALA A 74 -2.59 -13.11 -5.16
CA ALA A 74 -3.33 -13.19 -3.90
C ALA A 74 -4.78 -13.72 -4.05
N PHE A 75 -5.33 -13.66 -5.26
CA PHE A 75 -6.73 -13.97 -5.54
C PHE A 75 -6.88 -15.00 -6.67
N GLN A 76 -5.92 -15.91 -6.83
CA GLN A 76 -5.93 -16.96 -7.87
C GLN A 76 -7.23 -17.79 -7.83
N ASP A 77 -7.74 -18.07 -6.64
CA ASP A 77 -8.95 -18.90 -6.43
C ASP A 77 -10.25 -18.10 -6.26
N ALA A 78 -10.20 -16.76 -6.33
CA ALA A 78 -11.36 -15.91 -6.13
C ALA A 78 -11.92 -15.39 -7.47
N PRO A 79 -13.23 -15.07 -7.54
CA PRO A 79 -13.79 -14.40 -8.72
C PRO A 79 -13.06 -13.07 -8.96
N GLN A 80 -12.14 -13.05 -9.94
CA GLN A 80 -11.26 -11.90 -10.20
C GLN A 80 -12.00 -10.64 -10.67
N ILE A 81 -13.28 -10.77 -10.98
CA ILE A 81 -14.11 -9.78 -11.67
C ILE A 81 -14.07 -8.39 -11.00
N PHE A 82 -14.04 -8.34 -9.66
CA PHE A 82 -14.12 -7.07 -8.93
C PHE A 82 -12.85 -6.24 -9.03
N TYR A 83 -11.67 -6.81 -8.80
CA TYR A 83 -10.42 -6.04 -8.87
C TYR A 83 -9.94 -5.85 -10.31
N THR A 84 -10.17 -6.80 -11.21
CA THR A 84 -9.82 -6.66 -12.64
C THR A 84 -10.53 -5.46 -13.26
N ARG A 85 -11.81 -5.26 -12.94
CA ARG A 85 -12.56 -4.08 -13.41
C ARG A 85 -12.03 -2.78 -12.79
N MET A 86 -11.70 -2.78 -11.50
CA MET A 86 -11.09 -1.62 -10.86
C MET A 86 -9.74 -1.25 -11.48
N ILE A 87 -8.83 -2.21 -11.65
CA ILE A 87 -7.52 -2.00 -12.30
C ILE A 87 -7.71 -1.49 -13.72
N THR A 88 -8.66 -2.05 -14.48
CA THR A 88 -8.98 -1.57 -15.83
C THR A 88 -9.43 -0.11 -15.84
N ASN A 89 -10.33 0.27 -14.93
CA ASN A 89 -10.79 1.66 -14.80
C ASN A 89 -9.66 2.60 -14.41
N ILE A 90 -8.78 2.18 -13.49
CA ILE A 90 -7.62 2.96 -13.05
C ILE A 90 -6.67 3.17 -14.23
N ARG A 91 -6.31 2.12 -14.99
CA ARG A 91 -5.49 2.26 -16.21
C ARG A 91 -6.08 3.28 -17.18
N ALA A 92 -7.38 3.17 -17.46
CA ALA A 92 -8.06 4.08 -18.38
C ALA A 92 -8.08 5.54 -17.88
N GLY A 93 -8.08 5.75 -16.57
CA GLY A 93 -7.94 7.08 -15.96
C GLY A 93 -6.53 7.64 -16.11
N PHE A 94 -5.51 6.85 -15.79
CA PHE A 94 -4.09 7.26 -15.86
C PHE A 94 -3.62 7.51 -17.30
N SER A 95 -4.22 6.87 -18.30
CA SER A 95 -3.90 7.12 -19.72
C SER A 95 -4.48 8.42 -20.30
N ARG A 96 -5.25 9.18 -19.52
CA ARG A 96 -5.88 10.45 -19.95
C ARG A 96 -5.14 11.70 -19.47
N GLU A 97 -4.10 11.53 -18.67
CA GLU A 97 -3.16 12.58 -18.23
C GLU A 97 -1.88 12.52 -19.05
#